data_AF-A0A8T6MUP8-F1
#
_entry.id   AF-A0A8T6MUP8-F1
#
_cell.length_a   1.000
_cell.length_b   1.000
_cell.length_c   1.000
_cell.angle_alpha   90.00
_cell.angle_beta   90.00
_cell.angle_gamma   90.00
#
_symmetry.space_group_name_H-M   'P 1'
#
loop_
_entity.id
_entity.type
_entity.pdbx_description
1 polymer ?
#
loop_
_entity_poly.entity_id
_entity_poly.type
_entity_poly.pdbx_seq_one_letter_code
_entity_poly.pdbx_strand_id
1 'polypeptide(L)'
;KAIGDSGKARGLFQMHRGSWEQISEQRASNGQTEYSWFEYSMDRDVSTEYAIAYLEWISSRLEIALNRKPLPWEIYASYNVGLSAFLKINCNFEKLPKHTQRACLKIAKLTQSSIPTL
;
A
#
# COMPACT_ATOMS: atom_id res chain seq x y z
N LYS A 1 -9.71 -16.40 8.41
CA LYS A 1 -8.41 -16.34 7.69
C LYS A 1 -8.70 -15.85 6.27
N ALA A 2 -8.33 -14.61 5.93
CA ALA A 2 -8.50 -14.11 4.56
C ALA A 2 -7.34 -14.65 3.71
N ILE A 3 -7.64 -15.42 2.67
CA ILE A 3 -6.70 -15.85 1.64
C ILE A 3 -7.20 -15.20 0.34
N GLY A 4 -6.97 -13.89 0.21
CA GLY A 4 -7.12 -13.17 -1.05
C GLY A 4 -5.82 -13.31 -1.84
N ASP A 5 -5.93 -13.62 -3.12
CA ASP A 5 -4.80 -13.77 -4.07
C ASP A 5 -3.97 -15.07 -3.97
N SER A 6 -4.64 -16.22 -3.79
CA SER A 6 -4.02 -17.56 -3.86
C SER A 6 -2.84 -17.79 -2.90
N GLY A 7 -2.79 -17.07 -1.78
CA GLY A 7 -1.76 -17.20 -0.74
C GLY A 7 -0.48 -16.38 -0.95
N LYS A 8 -0.47 -15.50 -1.97
CA LYS A 8 0.66 -14.59 -2.25
C LYS A 8 0.69 -13.37 -1.33
N ALA A 9 -0.48 -12.97 -0.84
CA ALA A 9 -0.68 -11.98 0.19
C ALA A 9 -1.08 -12.68 1.51
N ARG A 10 -0.53 -12.22 2.64
CA ARG A 10 -0.73 -12.86 3.95
C ARG A 10 -1.11 -11.84 5.03
N GLY A 11 -1.63 -12.35 6.15
CA GLY A 11 -1.97 -11.55 7.31
C GLY A 11 -3.26 -10.75 7.19
N LEU A 12 -3.50 -9.93 8.21
CA LEU A 12 -4.68 -9.08 8.34
C LEU A 12 -4.81 -8.08 7.19
N PHE A 13 -3.68 -7.56 6.71
CA PHE A 13 -3.63 -6.53 5.67
C PHE A 13 -3.36 -7.07 4.27
N GLN A 14 -3.26 -8.39 4.10
CA GLN A 14 -3.00 -9.03 2.79
C GLN A 14 -1.74 -8.43 2.13
N MET A 15 -0.66 -8.29 2.89
CA MET A 15 0.57 -7.70 2.39
C MET A 15 1.37 -8.73 1.57
N HIS A 16 1.79 -8.34 0.37
CA HIS A 16 2.65 -9.15 -0.49
C HIS A 16 4.09 -9.17 0.03
N ARG A 17 4.80 -10.27 -0.28
CA ARG A 17 6.20 -10.45 0.10
C ARG A 17 7.12 -9.30 -0.37
N GLY A 18 7.00 -8.84 -1.61
CA GLY A 18 7.85 -7.76 -2.13
C GLY A 18 7.68 -6.44 -1.37
N SER A 19 6.45 -6.09 -0.97
CA SER A 19 6.19 -4.92 -0.12
C SER A 19 6.81 -5.09 1.27
N TRP A 20 6.81 -6.32 1.80
CA TRP A 20 7.40 -6.62 3.09
C TRP A 20 8.93 -6.48 3.04
N GLU A 21 9.56 -7.05 2.01
CA GLU A 21 11.01 -6.96 1.79
C GLU A 21 11.45 -5.49 1.64
N GLN A 22 10.68 -4.66 0.92
CA GLN A 22 10.94 -3.22 0.83
C GLN A 22 11.02 -2.53 2.21
N ILE A 23 10.15 -2.92 3.15
CA ILE A 23 10.15 -2.38 4.51
C ILE A 23 11.22 -3.03 5.38
N SER A 24 11.52 -4.32 5.20
CA SER A 24 12.66 -4.96 5.86
C SER A 24 13.96 -4.24 5.51
N GLU A 25 14.22 -3.95 4.23
CA GLU A 25 15.39 -3.19 3.77
C GLU A 25 15.46 -1.80 4.41
N GLN A 26 14.33 -1.08 4.48
CA GLN A 26 14.27 0.22 5.12
C GLN A 26 14.57 0.13 6.62
N ARG A 27 13.99 -0.85 7.32
CA ARG A 27 14.25 -1.10 8.75
C ARG A 27 15.71 -1.43 8.99
N ALA A 28 16.31 -2.29 8.16
CA ALA A 28 17.73 -2.62 8.23
C ALA A 28 18.61 -1.37 8.11
N SER A 29 18.30 -0.48 7.14
CA SER A 29 19.04 0.78 6.96
C SER A 29 18.92 1.75 8.15
N ASN A 30 17.86 1.62 8.93
CA ASN A 30 17.60 2.41 10.14
C ASN A 30 18.09 1.71 11.43
N GLY A 31 18.75 0.54 11.33
CA GLY A 31 19.18 -0.24 12.49
C GLY A 31 18.03 -0.86 13.29
N GLN A 32 16.86 -1.04 12.67
CA GLN A 32 15.68 -1.63 13.29
C GLN A 32 15.61 -3.13 13.01
N THR A 33 14.97 -3.89 13.92
CA THR A 33 14.76 -5.33 13.74
C THR A 33 13.92 -5.63 12.50
N GLU A 34 14.40 -6.57 11.70
CA GLU A 34 13.69 -7.14 10.57
C GLU A 34 12.92 -8.40 11.00
N TYR A 35 11.77 -8.63 10.40
CA TYR A 35 10.94 -9.80 10.68
C TYR A 35 10.76 -10.57 9.38
N SER A 36 10.90 -11.89 9.41
CA SER A 36 10.70 -12.73 8.24
C SER A 36 9.23 -12.71 7.80
N TRP A 37 8.96 -12.49 6.51
CA TRP A 37 7.60 -12.57 5.97
C TRP A 37 7.01 -13.97 6.16
N PHE A 38 7.79 -15.04 6.05
CA PHE A 38 7.28 -16.41 6.17
C PHE A 38 6.79 -16.72 7.58
N GLU A 39 7.41 -16.15 8.59
CA GLU A 39 7.15 -16.41 10.01
C GLU A 39 6.14 -15.41 10.59
N TYR A 40 6.29 -14.12 10.28
CA TYR A 40 5.59 -13.03 10.97
C TYR A 40 4.49 -12.35 10.15
N SER A 41 4.30 -12.68 8.87
CA SER A 41 3.23 -12.06 8.08
C SER A 41 1.82 -12.34 8.61
N MET A 42 1.64 -13.39 9.43
CA MET A 42 0.37 -13.73 10.08
C MET A 42 0.29 -13.24 11.53
N ASP A 43 1.41 -12.78 12.10
CA ASP A 43 1.41 -12.18 13.42
C ASP A 43 0.69 -10.83 13.37
N ARG A 44 -0.25 -10.60 14.28
CA ARG A 44 -1.12 -9.43 14.22
C ARG A 44 -0.34 -8.13 14.40
N ASP A 45 0.56 -8.10 15.37
CA ASP A 45 1.24 -6.87 15.77
C ASP A 45 2.31 -6.53 14.74
N VAL A 46 3.11 -7.52 14.33
CA VAL A 46 4.12 -7.33 13.29
C VAL A 46 3.48 -7.01 11.93
N SER A 47 2.39 -7.69 11.55
CA SER A 47 1.68 -7.40 10.30
C SER A 47 1.10 -5.98 10.28
N THR A 48 0.60 -5.49 11.42
CA THR A 48 0.12 -4.10 11.56
C THR A 48 1.25 -3.10 11.41
N GLU A 49 2.37 -3.36 12.09
CA GLU A 49 3.54 -2.49 12.05
C GLU A 49 4.11 -2.37 10.62
N TYR A 50 4.27 -3.50 9.91
CA TYR A 50 4.74 -3.50 8.53
C TYR A 50 3.77 -2.83 7.56
N ALA A 51 2.46 -3.01 7.75
CA ALA A 51 1.46 -2.36 6.92
C ALA A 51 1.49 -0.83 7.10
N ILE A 52 1.62 -0.34 8.34
CA ILE A 52 1.74 1.10 8.63
C ILE A 52 3.00 1.66 7.97
N ALA A 53 4.16 1.03 8.22
CA ALA A 53 5.43 1.46 7.64
C ALA A 53 5.39 1.50 6.10
N TYR A 54 4.72 0.53 5.47
CA TYR A 54 4.55 0.53 4.02
C TYR A 54 3.63 1.62 3.50
N LEU A 55 2.53 1.93 4.21
CA LEU A 55 1.66 3.05 3.86
C LEU A 55 2.38 4.40 4.00
N GLU A 56 3.19 4.57 5.04
CA GLU A 56 4.04 5.76 5.25
C GLU A 56 5.09 5.90 4.15
N TRP A 57 5.76 4.79 3.81
CA TRP A 57 6.71 4.76 2.70
C TRP A 57 6.03 5.16 1.39
N ILE A 58 4.89 4.53 1.03
CA ILE A 58 4.10 4.91 -0.15
C ILE A 58 3.75 6.40 -0.14
N SER A 59 3.25 6.91 1.00
CA SER A 59 2.86 8.31 1.15
C SER A 59 4.02 9.24 0.83
N SER A 60 5.21 8.99 1.39
CA SER A 60 6.40 9.82 1.13
C SER A 60 6.82 9.80 -0.34
N ARG A 61 6.76 8.63 -1.00
CA ARG A 61 7.15 8.49 -2.41
C ARG A 61 6.16 9.16 -3.34
N LEU A 62 4.86 9.06 -3.05
CA LEU A 62 3.82 9.77 -3.80
C LEU A 62 3.91 11.28 -3.61
N GLU A 63 4.21 11.75 -2.39
CA GLU A 63 4.36 13.18 -2.12
C GLU A 63 5.47 13.80 -2.99
N ILE A 64 6.61 13.12 -3.09
CA ILE A 64 7.71 13.51 -3.98
C ILE A 64 7.26 13.50 -5.44
N ALA A 65 6.57 12.44 -5.88
CA ALA A 65 6.18 12.29 -7.28
C ALA A 65 5.07 13.27 -7.72
N LEU A 66 4.16 13.63 -6.82
CA LEU A 66 3.02 14.50 -7.07
C LEU A 66 3.31 15.97 -6.77
N ASN A 67 4.40 16.26 -6.02
CA ASN A 67 4.73 17.57 -5.49
C ASN A 67 3.57 18.19 -4.68
N ARG A 68 2.86 17.34 -3.93
CA ARG A 68 1.78 17.70 -3.00
C ARG A 68 1.52 16.51 -2.07
N LYS A 69 0.83 16.75 -0.96
CA LYS A 69 0.36 15.66 -0.11
C LYS A 69 -0.53 14.69 -0.91
N PRO A 70 -0.26 13.37 -0.90
CA PRO A 70 -1.11 12.40 -1.57
C PRO A 70 -2.45 12.27 -0.84
N LEU A 71 -3.48 11.97 -1.60
CA LEU A 71 -4.81 11.70 -1.08
C LEU A 71 -4.88 10.24 -0.58
N PRO A 72 -5.72 9.94 0.44
CA PRO A 72 -5.83 8.59 0.99
C PRO A 72 -6.13 7.50 -0.05
N TRP A 73 -6.92 7.83 -1.08
CA TRP A 73 -7.22 6.89 -2.16
C TRP A 73 -6.01 6.62 -3.07
N GLU A 74 -5.08 7.57 -3.23
CA GLU A 74 -3.84 7.40 -4.02
C GLU A 74 -2.86 6.47 -3.30
N ILE A 75 -2.78 6.62 -1.97
CA ILE A 75 -2.00 5.72 -1.10
C ILE A 75 -2.57 4.31 -1.20
N TYR A 76 -3.89 4.15 -1.06
CA TYR A 76 -4.53 2.84 -1.20
C TYR A 76 -4.38 2.24 -2.61
N ALA A 77 -4.53 3.05 -3.66
CA ALA A 77 -4.32 2.60 -5.03
C ALA A 77 -2.91 2.01 -5.18
N SER A 78 -1.90 2.73 -4.70
CA SER A 78 -0.50 2.29 -4.71
C SER A 78 -0.27 1.05 -3.85
N TYR A 79 -0.94 0.92 -2.71
CA TYR A 79 -0.88 -0.29 -1.89
C TYR A 79 -1.41 -1.51 -2.65
N ASN A 80 -2.53 -1.33 -3.37
CA ASN A 80 -3.22 -2.42 -4.05
C ASN A 80 -2.62 -2.81 -5.40
N VAL A 81 -2.11 -1.84 -6.19
CA VAL A 81 -1.55 -2.11 -7.53
C VAL A 81 -0.02 -2.04 -7.58
N GLY A 82 0.63 -1.58 -6.51
CA GLY A 82 2.05 -1.27 -6.46
C GLY A 82 2.36 0.16 -6.90
N LEU A 83 3.27 0.82 -6.18
CA LEU A 83 3.68 2.20 -6.44
C LEU A 83 4.17 2.42 -7.88
N SER A 84 5.10 1.59 -8.35
CA SER A 84 5.67 1.73 -9.70
C SER A 84 4.62 1.60 -10.80
N ALA A 85 3.66 0.69 -10.63
CA ALA A 85 2.56 0.52 -11.58
C ALA A 85 1.62 1.73 -11.59
N PHE A 86 1.33 2.30 -10.41
CA PHE A 86 0.50 3.50 -10.29
C PHE A 86 1.18 4.75 -10.87
N LEU A 87 2.48 4.92 -10.62
CA LEU A 87 3.28 5.98 -11.23
C LEU A 87 3.36 5.84 -12.75
N LYS A 88 3.49 4.61 -13.28
CA LYS A 88 3.52 4.35 -14.74
C LYS A 88 2.24 4.78 -15.45
N ILE A 89 1.11 4.79 -14.76
CA ILE A 89 -0.17 5.31 -15.28
C ILE A 89 -0.41 6.79 -14.90
N ASN A 90 0.63 7.50 -14.45
CA ASN A 90 0.59 8.90 -14.00
C ASN A 90 -0.44 9.14 -12.89
N CYS A 91 -0.54 8.21 -11.94
CA CYS A 91 -1.52 8.27 -10.85
C CYS A 91 -2.98 8.43 -11.32
N ASN A 92 -3.28 8.00 -12.55
CA ASN A 92 -4.59 8.19 -13.16
C ASN A 92 -5.58 7.14 -12.63
N PHE A 93 -6.59 7.62 -11.89
CA PHE A 93 -7.67 6.81 -11.32
C PHE A 93 -8.39 5.94 -12.36
N GLU A 94 -8.67 6.46 -13.55
CA GLU A 94 -9.45 5.78 -14.59
C GLU A 94 -8.73 4.57 -15.18
N LYS A 95 -7.39 4.58 -15.12
CA LYS A 95 -6.53 3.50 -15.60
C LYS A 95 -6.34 2.37 -14.58
N LEU A 96 -6.84 2.54 -13.35
CA LEU A 96 -6.79 1.49 -12.32
C LEU A 96 -7.74 0.32 -12.66
N PRO A 97 -7.49 -0.90 -12.16
CA PRO A 97 -8.45 -1.99 -12.25
C PRO A 97 -9.80 -1.63 -11.61
N LYS A 98 -10.92 -2.10 -12.19
CA LYS A 98 -12.28 -1.74 -11.73
C LYS A 98 -12.57 -2.10 -10.27
N HIS A 99 -11.95 -3.14 -9.73
CA HIS A 99 -12.09 -3.47 -8.30
C HIS A 99 -11.35 -2.44 -7.41
N THR A 100 -10.14 -2.00 -7.82
CA THR A 100 -9.38 -0.95 -7.14
C THR A 100 -10.10 0.39 -7.21
N GLN A 101 -10.65 0.77 -8.37
CA GLN A 101 -11.47 1.99 -8.53
C GLN A 101 -12.61 2.01 -7.51
N ARG A 102 -13.35 0.90 -7.37
CA ARG A 102 -14.46 0.77 -6.42
C ARG A 102 -14.02 0.96 -4.97
N ALA A 103 -12.86 0.43 -4.59
CA ALA A 103 -12.33 0.60 -3.23
C ALA A 103 -11.83 2.05 -2.99
N CYS A 104 -11.14 2.65 -3.97
CA CYS A 104 -10.71 4.04 -3.93
C CYS A 104 -11.89 5.01 -3.75
N LEU A 105 -13.00 4.80 -4.47
CA LEU A 105 -14.24 5.58 -4.31
C LEU A 105 -14.80 5.52 -2.89
N LYS A 106 -14.78 4.34 -2.26
CA LYS A 106 -15.21 4.19 -0.86
C LYS A 106 -14.29 4.95 0.09
N ILE A 107 -12.98 4.85 -0.10
CA ILE A 107 -11.98 5.53 0.73
C ILE A 107 -12.14 7.04 0.61
N ALA A 108 -12.21 7.57 -0.60
CA ALA A 108 -12.39 9.00 -0.83
C ALA A 108 -13.67 9.54 -0.17
N LYS A 109 -14.76 8.78 -0.21
CA LYS A 109 -16.00 9.11 0.50
C LYS A 109 -15.80 9.14 2.02
N LEU A 110 -15.11 8.16 2.59
CA LEU A 110 -14.84 8.07 4.03
C LEU A 110 -13.91 9.20 4.51
N THR A 111 -12.94 9.60 3.67
CA THR A 111 -11.93 10.60 4.02
C THR A 111 -12.24 12.00 3.51
N GLN A 112 -13.45 12.21 2.95
CA GLN A 112 -13.89 13.47 2.35
C GLN A 112 -12.87 14.04 1.33
N SER A 113 -12.17 13.16 0.63
CA SER A 113 -11.14 13.52 -0.33
C SER A 113 -11.73 13.58 -1.73
N SER A 114 -11.34 14.59 -2.51
CA SER A 114 -11.73 14.71 -3.91
C SER A 114 -11.09 13.57 -4.72
N ILE A 115 -11.88 12.77 -5.42
CA ILE A 115 -11.33 11.99 -6.54
C ILE A 115 -11.34 12.90 -7.76
N PRO A 116 -10.25 12.97 -8.54
CA PRO A 116 -10.30 13.54 -9.88
C PRO A 116 -11.34 12.73 -10.66
N THR A 117 -12.53 13.29 -10.76
CA THR A 117 -13.63 12.71 -11.53
C THR A 117 -13.70 13.57 -12.79
N LEU A 118 -13.86 12.91 -13.95
CA LEU A 118 -14.06 13.46 -15.30
C LEU A 118 -14.47 14.94 -15.34
#